data_AF-A0A934AYM9-F1
#
_entry.id   AF-A0A934AYM9-F1
#
_cell.length_a   1.000
_cell.length_b   1.000
_cell.length_c   1.000
_cell.angle_alpha   90.00
_cell.angle_beta   90.00
_cell.angle_gamma   90.00
#
_symmetry.space_group_name_H-M   'P 1'
#
loop_
_entity.id
_entity.type
_entity.pdbx_description
1 polymer ?
#
loop_
_entity_poly.entity_id
_entity_poly.type
_entity_poly.pdbx_seq_one_letter_code
_entity_poly.pdbx_strand_id
1 'polypeptide(L)' 'IDEAQCRMLFRQVKENLKDVNYDGSLLKLNDLLLAVNGNGEIVRDISGSPLVVICNFEHIWECSDVPMFS' A
#
# COMPACT_ATOMS: atom_id res chain seq x y z
N ILE A 1 11.22 -6.11 -5.67
CA ILE A 1 9.91 -6.79 -5.85
C ILE A 1 9.75 -7.01 -7.34
N ASP A 2 9.39 -8.22 -7.74
CA ASP A 2 9.03 -8.55 -9.12
C ASP A 2 7.50 -8.64 -9.28
N GLU A 3 7.04 -8.82 -10.52
CA GLU A 3 5.62 -8.88 -10.85
C GLU A 3 4.89 -10.06 -10.18
N ALA A 4 5.57 -11.19 -9.98
CA ALA A 4 4.98 -12.35 -9.31
C ALA A 4 4.74 -12.07 -7.82
N GLN A 5 5.71 -11.44 -7.16
CA GLN A 5 5.58 -10.98 -5.77
C GLN A 5 4.46 -9.95 -5.64
N CYS A 6 4.33 -9.00 -6.57
CA CYS A 6 3.21 -8.05 -6.59
C CYS A 6 1.84 -8.75 -6.63
N ARG A 7 1.68 -9.75 -7.51
CA ARG A 7 0.43 -10.52 -7.60
C ARG A 7 0.13 -11.31 -6.33
N MET A 8 1.14 -11.90 -5.70
CA MET A 8 0.98 -12.62 -4.44
C MET A 8 0.50 -11.68 -3.32
N LEU A 9 1.14 -10.52 -3.17
CA LEU A 9 0.77 -9.52 -2.18
C LEU A 9 -0.65 -9.00 -2.42
N PHE A 10 -1.01 -8.71 -3.68
CA PHE A 10 -2.36 -8.28 -4.04
C PHE A 10 -3.43 -9.31 -3.66
N ARG A 11 -3.17 -10.60 -3.91
CA ARG A 11 -4.08 -11.68 -3.50
C ARG A 11 -4.20 -11.74 -1.98
N GLN A 12 -3.09 -11.63 -1.26
CA GLN A 12 -3.10 -11.66 0.21
C GLN A 12 -3.88 -10.49 0.81
N VAL A 13 -3.71 -9.27 0.27
CA VAL A 13 -4.51 -8.11 0.69
C VAL A 13 -6.00 -8.35 0.47
N LYS A 14 -6.38 -8.91 -0.69
CA LYS A 14 -7.79 -9.27 -0.95
C LYS A 14 -8.35 -10.28 0.04
N GLU A 15 -7.57 -11.28 0.45
CA GLU A 15 -8.00 -12.22 1.49
C GLU A 15 -8.17 -11.52 2.84
N ASN A 16 -7.22 -10.67 3.25
CA ASN A 16 -7.31 -9.93 4.52
C ASN A 16 -8.52 -8.97 4.58
N LEU A 17 -8.93 -8.40 3.44
CA LEU A 17 -10.10 -7.52 3.37
C LEU A 17 -11.43 -8.25 3.57
N LYS A 18 -11.48 -9.57 3.33
CA LYS A 18 -12.69 -10.37 3.60
C LYS A 18 -13.01 -10.40 5.09
N ASP A 19 -12.02 -10.28 5.96
CA ASP A 19 -12.21 -10.23 7.42
C ASP A 19 -13.01 -8.99 7.85
N VAL A 20 -13.00 -7.93 7.03
CA VAL A 20 -13.82 -6.72 7.23
C VAL A 20 -15.03 -6.65 6.27
N ASN A 21 -15.44 -7.80 5.72
CA ASN A 21 -16.57 -7.97 4.82
C ASN A 21 -16.46 -7.15 3.52
N TYR A 22 -15.23 -6.92 3.04
CA TYR A 22 -14.94 -6.30 1.76
C TYR A 22 -14.21 -7.27 0.84
N ASP A 23 -14.73 -7.52 -0.36
CA ASP A 23 -14.19 -8.53 -1.28
C ASP A 23 -13.01 -8.04 -2.15
N GLY A 24 -12.65 -6.77 -2.02
CA GLY A 24 -11.58 -6.15 -2.81
C GLY A 24 -11.89 -6.01 -4.30
N SER A 25 -13.15 -6.14 -4.73
CA SER A 25 -13.55 -6.07 -6.14
C SER A 25 -13.12 -4.78 -6.85
N LEU A 26 -13.06 -3.65 -6.14
CA LEU A 26 -12.66 -2.35 -6.70
C LEU A 26 -11.15 -2.09 -6.63
N LEU A 27 -10.40 -2.92 -5.90
CA LEU A 27 -8.96 -2.74 -5.71
C LEU A 27 -8.21 -3.06 -7.00
N LYS A 28 -7.32 -2.18 -7.44
CA LYS A 28 -6.38 -2.38 -8.53
C LYS A 28 -4.97 -2.56 -7.98
N LEU A 29 -4.09 -3.17 -8.77
CA LEU A 29 -2.71 -3.42 -8.34
C LEU A 29 -1.98 -2.12 -7.94
N ASN A 30 -2.26 -1.04 -8.66
CA ASN A 30 -1.63 0.27 -8.44
C ASN A 30 -2.19 1.03 -7.23
N ASP A 31 -3.24 0.51 -6.57
CA ASP A 31 -3.78 1.08 -5.33
C ASP A 31 -2.98 0.61 -4.10
N LEU A 32 -2.01 -0.29 -4.29
CA LEU A 32 -1.16 -0.83 -3.23
C LEU A 32 0.18 -0.12 -3.19
N LEU A 33 0.54 0.37 -2.01
CA LEU A 33 1.86 0.92 -1.72
C LEU A 33 2.65 -0.03 -0.82
N LEU A 34 3.95 -0.11 -1.06
CA LEU A 34 4.91 -0.78 -0.18
C LEU A 34 5.61 0.25 0.69
N ALA A 35 5.60 0.02 1.99
CA ALA A 35 6.34 0.87 2.91
C ALA A 35 7.85 0.64 2.76
N VAL A 36 8.62 1.73 2.75
CA VAL A 36 10.09 1.70 2.77
C VAL A 36 10.61 2.45 3.99
N ASN A 37 11.74 2.00 4.55
CA ASN A 37 12.40 2.66 5.67
C ASN A 37 13.33 3.79 5.17
N GLY A 38 13.98 4.50 6.10
CA GLY A 38 14.92 5.60 5.77
C GLY A 38 16.14 5.17 4.94
N ASN A 39 16.42 3.87 4.83
CA ASN A 39 17.49 3.31 4.01
C ASN A 39 16.99 2.85 2.63
N GLY A 40 15.70 3.03 2.32
CA GLY A 40 15.07 2.56 1.09
C GLY A 40 14.76 1.07 1.06
N GLU A 41 14.86 0.37 2.19
CA GLU A 41 14.53 -1.05 2.28
C GLU A 41 13.03 -1.25 2.55
N ILE A 42 12.47 -2.32 1.99
CA ILE A 42 11.06 -2.67 2.20
C ILE A 42 10.83 -3.01 3.68
N VAL A 43 9.91 -2.28 4.30
CA VAL A 43 9.42 -2.57 5.65
C VAL A 43 8.63 -3.87 5.62
N ARG A 44 8.80 -4.69 6.65
CA ARG A 44 8.10 -5.97 6.81
C ARG A 44 7.24 -5.95 8.06
N ASP A 45 6.13 -6.66 8.02
CA ASP A 45 5.27 -6.90 9.17
C ASP A 45 5.89 -7.93 10.14
N ILE A 46 5.15 -8.26 11.21
CA ILE A 46 5.59 -9.23 12.22
C ILE A 46 5.80 -10.66 11.68
N SER A 47 5.21 -10.99 10.53
CA SER A 47 5.39 -12.28 9.85
C SER A 47 6.62 -12.30 8.94
N GLY A 48 7.28 -11.14 8.75
CA GLY A 48 8.36 -10.96 7.79
C GLY A 48 7.88 -10.70 6.36
N SER A 49 6.56 -10.55 6.15
CA SER A 49 6.00 -10.22 4.84
C SER A 49 6.12 -8.72 4.56
N PRO A 50 6.32 -8.27 3.31
CA PRO A 50 6.29 -6.86 2.96
C PRO A 50 5.04 -6.16 3.50
N LEU A 51 5.23 -5.04 4.17
CA LEU A 51 4.12 -4.23 4.68
C LEU A 51 3.45 -3.51 3.51
N VAL A 52 2.19 -3.88 3.25
CA VAL A 52 1.36 -3.30 2.19
C VAL A 52 0.33 -2.35 2.80
N VAL A 53 0.25 -1.15 2.25
CA VAL A 53 -0.74 -0.13 2.63
C VAL A 53 -1.71 0.08 1.46
N ILE A 54 -3.00 0.10 1.75
CA ILE A 54 -4.03 0.43 0.76
C ILE A 54 -4.12 1.95 0.67
N CYS A 55 -3.92 2.46 -0.54
CA CYS A 55 -3.94 3.87 -0.85
C CYS A 55 -5.37 4.27 -1.28
N ASN A 56 -6.04 5.12 -0.50
CA ASN A 56 -7.23 5.81 -1.02
C ASN A 56 -6.79 7.18 -1.56
N PHE A 57 -6.76 7.33 -2.89
CA PHE A 57 -6.33 8.55 -3.56
C PHE A 57 -7.21 9.76 -3.22
N GLU A 58 -8.45 9.58 -2.75
CA GLU A 58 -9.31 10.68 -2.29
C GLU A 58 -8.69 11.46 -1.11
N HIS A 59 -7.74 10.87 -0.38
CA HIS A 59 -7.08 11.48 0.78
C HIS A 59 -5.63 11.95 0.54
N ILE A 60 -5.07 11.75 -0.65
CA ILE A 60 -3.64 12.04 -0.93
C ILE A 60 -3.46 13.31 -1.79
N TRP A 61 -4.55 13.98 -2.17
CA TRP A 61 -4.51 15.12 -3.10
C TRP A 61 -4.10 16.49 -2.48
N GLU A 62 -3.61 16.58 -1.25
CA GLU A 62 -3.05 17.86 -0.76
C GLU A 62 -1.60 17.72 -0.30
N CYS A 63 -0.70 17.53 -1.27
CA CYS A 63 0.55 18.30 -1.23
C CYS A 63 0.26 19.67 -1.83
N SER A 64 -0.55 20.49 -1.16
CA SER A 64 -0.52 21.92 -1.39
C SER A 64 0.86 22.39 -0.95
N ASP A 65 1.66 22.83 -1.91
CA ASP A 65 2.95 23.48 -1.72
C ASP A 65 2.89 24.35 -0.45
N VAL A 66 3.63 23.96 0.58
CA VAL A 66 3.81 24.83 1.75
C VAL A 66 4.44 26.10 1.21
N PRO A 67 3.82 27.28 1.30
CA PRO A 67 4.52 28.50 0.98
C PRO A 67 5.65 28.58 2.00
N MET A 68 6.89 28.60 1.55
CA MET A 68 7.97 29.12 2.38
C MET A 68 7.54 30.54 2.75
N PHE A 69 7.07 30.71 3.98
CA PHE A 69 6.79 32.02 4.53
C PHE A 69 8.09 32.83 4.51
N SER A 70 8.03 33.89 3.69
CA SER A 70 8.80 35.15 3.71
C SER A 70 10.22 35.13 4.27
#